data_AF-A0A956WT40-F1
#
_entry.id   AF-A0A956WT40-F1
#
_cell.length_a   1.000
_cell.length_b   1.000
_cell.length_c   1.000
_cell.angle_alpha   90.00
_cell.angle_beta   90.00
_cell.angle_gamma   90.00
#
_symmetry.space_group_name_H-M   'P 1'
#
loop_
_entity.id
_entity.type
_entity.pdbx_description
1 polymer ?
#
loop_
_entity_poly.entity_id
_entity_poly.type
_entity_poly.pdbx_seq_one_letter_code
_entity_poly.pdbx_strand_id
1 'polypeptide(L)'
;MAKPRILVADDLAGAAAELTTRVLSTAVAQKGVASFVLAGGGTPMGLYRALAAPPLAQALPWAHVHFFWGDERLVPPDDPGSNYAAAAGALLAPLSIPPDHVHRMRGELPAEEATADYDERLRAWAAAHDPGAPHPWPRFDLVLLGLGEDGHTASLFPGSPAAGGPVAAVKADYQGRPAGRVTLTPLALNDAHHVVFLASGSGKAEAVYNTLRTDDSLRLPAQRIRPAAGRVTWLLDRAAAATLDLPR
;
A
#
# COMPACT_ATOMS: atom_id res chain seq x y z
N MET A 1 17.81 4.82 -12.38
CA MET A 1 16.79 4.21 -11.51
C MET A 1 16.92 2.69 -11.59
N ALA A 2 16.75 1.98 -10.47
CA ALA A 2 16.75 0.53 -10.49
C ALA A 2 15.53 0.02 -11.26
N LYS A 3 15.71 -0.99 -12.13
CA LYS A 3 14.59 -1.64 -12.81
C LYS A 3 13.70 -2.33 -11.77
N PRO A 4 12.35 -2.28 -11.91
CA PRO A 4 11.47 -2.99 -11.00
C PRO A 4 11.75 -4.49 -11.08
N ARG A 5 11.70 -5.17 -9.93
CA ARG A 5 11.75 -6.63 -9.87
C ARG A 5 10.35 -7.17 -10.19
N ILE A 6 10.25 -8.11 -11.11
CA ILE A 6 8.99 -8.79 -11.42
C ILE A 6 9.07 -10.22 -10.87
N LEU A 7 8.06 -10.63 -10.12
CA LEU A 7 7.92 -11.96 -9.55
C LEU A 7 6.54 -12.50 -9.92
N VAL A 8 6.51 -13.69 -10.50
CA VAL A 8 5.27 -14.40 -10.81
C VAL A 8 5.17 -15.60 -9.89
N ALA A 9 4.05 -15.75 -9.18
CA ALA A 9 3.82 -16.82 -8.23
C ALA A 9 2.49 -17.53 -8.50
N ASP A 10 2.47 -18.85 -8.33
CA ASP A 10 1.23 -19.63 -8.34
C ASP A 10 0.41 -19.37 -7.07
N ASP A 11 1.07 -19.47 -5.91
CA ASP A 11 0.53 -19.00 -4.63
C ASP A 11 0.97 -17.55 -4.39
N LEU A 12 0.16 -16.62 -4.89
CA LEU A 12 0.42 -15.20 -4.75
C LEU A 12 0.39 -14.74 -3.28
N ALA A 13 -0.53 -15.27 -2.49
CA ALA A 13 -0.69 -14.88 -1.09
C ALA A 13 0.49 -15.36 -0.24
N GLY A 14 0.92 -16.61 -0.41
CA GLY A 14 2.11 -17.16 0.24
C GLY A 14 3.38 -16.40 -0.12
N ALA A 15 3.62 -16.14 -1.42
CA ALA A 15 4.78 -15.37 -1.87
C ALA A 15 4.79 -13.94 -1.31
N ALA A 16 3.62 -13.31 -1.23
CA ALA A 16 3.46 -11.98 -0.65
C ALA A 16 3.72 -12.00 0.87
N ALA A 17 3.27 -13.05 1.56
CA ALA A 17 3.44 -13.22 2.99
C ALA A 17 4.91 -13.46 3.36
N GLU A 18 5.64 -14.27 2.58
CA GLU A 18 7.08 -14.45 2.75
C GLU A 18 7.86 -13.15 2.54
N LEU A 19 7.55 -12.40 1.49
CA LEU A 19 8.20 -11.11 1.23
C LEU A 19 7.94 -10.15 2.39
N THR A 20 6.68 -10.03 2.80
CA THR A 20 6.25 -9.17 3.91
C THR A 20 6.99 -9.55 5.19
N THR A 21 7.02 -10.84 5.51
CA THR A 21 7.72 -11.37 6.69
C THR A 21 9.17 -10.96 6.70
N ARG A 22 9.90 -11.19 5.60
CA ARG A 22 11.31 -10.81 5.50
C ARG A 22 11.53 -9.32 5.69
N VAL A 23 10.72 -8.47 5.03
CA VAL A 23 10.91 -7.02 5.09
C VAL A 23 10.64 -6.50 6.51
N LEU A 24 9.52 -6.91 7.12
CA LEU A 24 9.15 -6.45 8.46
C LEU A 24 10.10 -6.97 9.54
N SER A 25 10.47 -8.26 9.52
CA SER A 25 11.46 -8.80 10.45
C SER A 25 12.81 -8.08 10.34
N THR A 26 13.25 -7.77 9.12
CA THR A 26 14.51 -7.04 8.92
C THR A 26 14.43 -5.62 9.47
N ALA A 27 13.33 -4.90 9.21
CA ALA A 27 13.14 -3.55 9.72
C ALA A 27 13.12 -3.52 11.26
N VAL A 28 12.37 -4.44 11.89
CA VAL A 28 12.36 -4.55 13.37
C VAL A 28 13.75 -4.89 13.91
N ALA A 29 14.48 -5.83 13.29
CA ALA A 29 15.83 -6.18 13.74
C ALA A 29 16.84 -5.02 13.63
N GLN A 30 16.68 -4.15 12.63
CA GLN A 30 17.59 -3.03 12.38
C GLN A 30 17.25 -1.77 13.16
N LYS A 31 15.95 -1.50 13.36
CA LYS A 31 15.45 -0.21 13.85
C LYS A 31 14.59 -0.32 15.12
N GLY A 32 14.26 -1.53 15.56
CA GLY A 32 13.39 -1.80 16.70
C GLY A 32 11.88 -1.70 16.38
N VAL A 33 11.52 -1.10 15.25
CA VAL A 33 10.14 -0.97 14.75
C VAL A 33 10.10 -1.14 13.23
N ALA A 34 8.93 -1.47 12.70
CA ALA A 34 8.67 -1.52 11.26
C ALA A 34 7.36 -0.81 10.91
N SER A 35 7.33 -0.16 9.76
CA SER A 35 6.14 0.52 9.23
C SER A 35 5.58 -0.19 7.99
N PHE A 36 4.30 -0.55 8.05
CA PHE A 36 3.62 -1.30 6.98
C PHE A 36 2.40 -0.53 6.47
N VAL A 37 2.49 -0.01 5.25
CA VAL A 37 1.36 0.62 4.56
C VAL A 37 0.53 -0.45 3.86
N LEU A 38 -0.70 -0.61 4.32
CA LEU A 38 -1.69 -1.55 3.83
C LEU A 38 -2.45 -0.99 2.62
N ALA A 39 -2.88 -1.88 1.75
CA ALA A 39 -3.76 -1.61 0.61
C ALA A 39 -5.16 -2.18 0.82
N GLY A 40 -6.15 -1.53 0.23
CA GLY A 40 -7.48 -2.09 0.03
C GLY A 40 -7.59 -3.05 -1.16
N GLY A 41 -8.80 -3.57 -1.39
CA GLY A 41 -9.13 -4.42 -2.53
C GLY A 41 -9.02 -5.92 -2.24
N GLY A 42 -9.45 -6.75 -3.20
CA GLY A 42 -9.57 -8.20 -3.02
C GLY A 42 -8.22 -8.92 -2.87
N THR A 43 -7.23 -8.56 -3.68
CA THR A 43 -5.93 -9.27 -3.70
C THR A 43 -5.17 -9.19 -2.37
N PRO A 44 -5.03 -8.01 -1.72
CA PRO A 44 -4.40 -7.94 -0.40
C PRO A 44 -5.09 -8.76 0.69
N MET A 45 -6.39 -9.05 0.59
CA MET A 45 -7.09 -9.85 1.62
C MET A 45 -6.55 -11.27 1.73
N GLY A 46 -6.08 -11.87 0.62
CA GLY A 46 -5.42 -13.17 0.65
C GLY A 46 -4.13 -13.14 1.47
N LEU A 47 -3.29 -12.13 1.23
CA LEU A 47 -2.09 -11.87 2.00
C LEU A 47 -2.40 -11.68 3.50
N TYR A 48 -3.38 -10.84 3.82
CA TYR A 48 -3.73 -10.54 5.21
C TYR A 48 -4.15 -11.77 6.01
N ARG A 49 -4.99 -12.62 5.40
CA ARG A 49 -5.37 -13.90 6.03
C ARG A 49 -4.19 -14.84 6.19
N ALA A 50 -3.26 -14.87 5.23
CA ALA A 50 -2.06 -15.69 5.33
C ALA A 50 -1.12 -15.22 6.47
N LEU A 51 -0.94 -13.90 6.62
CA LEU A 51 -0.16 -13.33 7.73
C LEU A 51 -0.82 -13.56 9.10
N ALA A 52 -2.15 -13.54 9.16
CA ALA A 52 -2.94 -13.80 10.35
C ALA A 52 -3.02 -15.30 10.73
N ALA A 53 -2.55 -16.20 9.89
CA ALA A 53 -2.56 -17.64 10.15
C ALA A 53 -1.18 -18.13 10.67
N PRO A 54 -1.14 -19.20 11.49
CA PRO A 54 0.10 -19.88 11.82
C PRO A 54 0.80 -20.45 10.57
N PRO A 55 2.14 -20.48 10.53
CA PRO A 55 3.05 -20.06 11.62
C PRO A 55 3.33 -18.54 11.63
N LEU A 56 2.95 -17.79 10.59
CA LEU A 56 3.33 -16.38 10.43
C LEU A 56 2.75 -15.48 11.52
N ALA A 57 1.54 -15.77 11.97
CA ALA A 57 0.91 -15.07 13.10
C ALA A 57 1.76 -15.09 14.38
N GLN A 58 2.58 -16.14 14.56
CA GLN A 58 3.45 -16.31 15.74
C GLN A 58 4.91 -15.93 15.47
N ALA A 59 5.35 -16.03 14.21
CA ALA A 59 6.74 -15.81 13.84
C ALA A 59 7.12 -14.33 13.75
N LEU A 60 6.15 -13.44 13.51
CA LEU A 60 6.41 -12.02 13.32
C LEU A 60 6.28 -11.21 14.61
N PRO A 61 7.17 -10.21 14.84
CA PRO A 61 7.15 -9.36 16.02
C PRO A 61 6.07 -8.27 15.88
N TRP A 62 4.79 -8.65 15.84
CA TRP A 62 3.67 -7.74 15.58
C TRP A 62 3.57 -6.56 16.54
N ALA A 63 4.02 -6.75 17.79
CA ALA A 63 4.13 -5.69 18.79
C ALA A 63 5.16 -4.59 18.43
N HIS A 64 5.92 -4.75 17.35
CA HIS A 64 6.88 -3.77 16.83
C HIS A 64 6.52 -3.27 15.43
N VAL A 65 5.38 -3.71 14.88
CA VAL A 65 4.89 -3.29 13.56
C VAL A 65 3.81 -2.23 13.74
N HIS A 66 3.94 -1.11 13.02
CA HIS A 66 2.94 -0.06 12.93
C HIS A 66 2.30 -0.08 11.53
N PHE A 67 0.97 0.02 11.51
CA PHE A 67 0.16 -0.12 10.29
C PHE A 67 -0.38 1.23 9.85
N PHE A 68 -0.29 1.46 8.55
CA PHE A 68 -0.74 2.67 7.86
C PHE A 68 -1.57 2.25 6.64
N TRP A 69 -2.19 3.22 5.95
CA TRP A 69 -2.99 2.97 4.75
C TRP A 69 -2.49 3.81 3.59
N GLY A 70 -2.45 3.21 2.39
CA GLY A 70 -2.11 3.93 1.17
C GLY A 70 -3.24 4.87 0.74
N ASP A 71 -4.48 4.46 0.96
CA ASP A 71 -5.68 5.25 0.73
C ASP A 71 -6.86 4.74 1.58
N GLU A 72 -7.88 5.58 1.69
CA GLU A 72 -9.16 5.25 2.32
C GLU A 72 -10.31 6.02 1.69
N ARG A 73 -11.51 5.44 1.78
CA ARG A 73 -12.78 5.99 1.33
C ARG A 73 -13.29 6.89 2.45
N LEU A 74 -13.86 8.04 2.10
CA LEU A 74 -14.45 8.95 3.09
C LEU A 74 -15.82 8.43 3.55
N VAL A 75 -15.77 7.36 4.35
CA VAL A 75 -16.90 6.64 4.95
C VAL A 75 -16.59 6.28 6.41
N PRO A 76 -17.60 5.95 7.24
CA PRO A 76 -17.38 5.45 8.59
C PRO A 76 -16.43 4.23 8.67
N PRO A 77 -15.72 4.04 9.79
CA PRO A 77 -14.70 2.98 9.92
C PRO A 77 -15.27 1.55 9.98
N ASP A 78 -16.58 1.40 10.13
CA ASP A 78 -17.33 0.14 10.09
C ASP A 78 -18.08 -0.07 8.76
N ASP A 79 -17.98 0.89 7.83
CA ASP A 79 -18.60 0.78 6.51
C ASP A 79 -17.96 -0.38 5.71
N PRO A 80 -18.76 -1.21 5.00
CA PRO A 80 -18.24 -2.30 4.18
C PRO A 80 -17.25 -1.85 3.07
N GLY A 81 -17.31 -0.58 2.68
CA GLY A 81 -16.39 0.07 1.76
C GLY A 81 -15.11 0.61 2.40
N SER A 82 -14.90 0.52 3.71
CA SER A 82 -13.66 0.97 4.35
C SER A 82 -12.53 -0.04 4.15
N ASN A 83 -11.37 0.45 3.70
CA ASN A 83 -10.13 -0.32 3.63
C ASN A 83 -9.64 -0.70 5.04
N TYR A 84 -9.83 0.19 6.02
CA TYR A 84 -9.57 -0.08 7.43
C TYR A 84 -10.45 -1.22 7.95
N ALA A 85 -11.77 -1.17 7.75
CA ALA A 85 -12.67 -2.23 8.21
C ALA A 85 -12.26 -3.61 7.69
N ALA A 86 -11.94 -3.70 6.39
CA ALA A 86 -11.50 -4.94 5.77
C ALA A 86 -10.19 -5.47 6.36
N ALA A 87 -9.18 -4.61 6.53
CA ALA A 87 -7.90 -4.99 7.13
C ALA A 87 -8.03 -5.32 8.63
N ALA A 88 -8.89 -4.61 9.35
CA ALA A 88 -9.16 -4.85 10.76
C ALA A 88 -9.69 -6.28 11.00
N GLY A 89 -10.66 -6.71 10.20
CA GLY A 89 -11.22 -8.07 10.29
C GLY A 89 -10.27 -9.16 9.78
N ALA A 90 -9.50 -8.90 8.72
CA ALA A 90 -8.66 -9.91 8.08
C ALA A 90 -7.27 -10.07 8.70
N LEU A 91 -6.74 -9.04 9.35
CA LEU A 91 -5.35 -8.99 9.85
C LEU A 91 -5.27 -8.53 11.31
N LEU A 92 -5.77 -7.33 11.61
CA LEU A 92 -5.43 -6.65 12.86
C LEU A 92 -6.08 -7.29 14.09
N ALA A 93 -7.37 -7.59 14.03
CA ALA A 93 -8.08 -8.24 15.12
C ALA A 93 -7.60 -9.69 15.34
N PRO A 94 -7.44 -10.54 14.30
CA PRO A 94 -6.84 -11.87 14.46
C PRO A 94 -5.45 -11.86 15.13
N LEU A 95 -4.63 -10.86 14.85
CA LEU A 95 -3.30 -10.70 15.43
C LEU A 95 -3.28 -9.94 16.77
N SER A 96 -4.43 -9.47 17.25
CA SER A 96 -4.55 -8.65 18.47
C SER A 96 -3.60 -7.44 18.45
N ILE A 97 -3.52 -6.75 17.31
CA ILE A 97 -2.65 -5.58 17.15
C ILE A 97 -3.08 -4.46 18.12
N PRO A 98 -2.15 -3.85 18.88
CA PRO A 98 -2.47 -2.74 19.77
C PRO A 98 -3.06 -1.55 19.01
N PRO A 99 -4.09 -0.85 19.53
CA PRO A 99 -4.67 0.32 18.86
C PRO A 99 -3.67 1.42 18.51
N ASP A 100 -2.68 1.67 19.39
CA ASP A 100 -1.64 2.70 19.17
C ASP A 100 -0.65 2.33 18.05
N HIS A 101 -0.72 1.09 17.53
CA HIS A 101 0.03 0.64 16.38
C HIS A 101 -0.74 0.81 15.07
N VAL A 102 -1.96 1.31 15.12
CA VAL A 102 -2.87 1.40 13.98
C VAL A 102 -3.14 2.86 13.63
N HIS A 103 -2.48 3.34 12.59
CA HIS A 103 -2.58 4.70 12.08
C HIS A 103 -3.52 4.73 10.88
N ARG A 104 -4.83 4.63 11.14
CA ARG A 104 -5.85 4.65 10.08
C ARG A 104 -6.09 6.07 9.55
N MET A 105 -6.40 6.17 8.27
CA MET A 105 -7.03 7.36 7.72
C MET A 105 -8.47 7.45 8.24
N ARG A 106 -8.88 8.62 8.73
CA ARG A 106 -10.22 8.82 9.30
C ARG A 106 -11.23 9.19 8.24
N GLY A 107 -11.77 8.17 7.56
CA GLY A 107 -12.76 8.31 6.50
C GLY A 107 -14.06 8.99 6.94
N GLU A 108 -14.37 8.95 8.24
CA GLU A 108 -15.58 9.58 8.79
C GLU A 108 -15.50 11.12 8.85
N LEU A 109 -14.31 11.71 8.65
CA LEU A 109 -14.11 13.15 8.66
C LEU A 109 -14.33 13.77 7.27
N PRO A 110 -14.64 15.08 7.19
CA PRO A 110 -14.55 15.83 5.94
C PRO A 110 -13.16 15.70 5.29
N ALA A 111 -13.11 15.73 3.95
CA ALA A 111 -11.90 15.40 3.19
C ALA A 111 -10.64 16.21 3.61
N GLU A 112 -10.80 17.50 3.86
CA GLU A 112 -9.70 18.38 4.28
C GLU A 112 -9.21 18.03 5.68
N GLU A 113 -10.13 17.78 6.61
CA GLU A 113 -9.82 17.36 7.99
C GLU A 113 -9.18 15.97 8.02
N ALA A 114 -9.69 15.02 7.24
CA ALA A 114 -9.10 13.68 7.12
C ALA A 114 -7.66 13.73 6.57
N THR A 115 -7.41 14.64 5.61
CA THR A 115 -6.07 14.85 5.04
C THR A 115 -5.12 15.45 6.08
N ALA A 116 -5.56 16.47 6.82
CA ALA A 116 -4.76 17.12 7.85
C ALA A 116 -4.48 16.19 9.05
N ASP A 117 -5.50 15.47 9.54
CA ASP A 117 -5.36 14.48 10.61
C ASP A 117 -4.36 13.39 10.24
N TYR A 118 -4.39 12.91 8.99
CA TYR A 118 -3.43 11.90 8.56
C TYR A 118 -2.00 12.46 8.41
N ASP A 119 -1.83 13.65 7.85
CA ASP A 119 -0.52 14.31 7.76
C ASP A 119 0.10 14.51 9.16
N GLU A 120 -0.68 14.96 10.14
CA GLU A 120 -0.24 15.13 11.52
C GLU A 120 0.19 13.79 12.15
N ARG A 121 -0.58 12.72 11.96
CA ARG A 121 -0.22 11.37 12.43
C ARG A 121 1.10 10.88 11.83
N LEU A 122 1.29 11.06 10.53
CA LEU A 122 2.53 10.69 9.86
C LEU A 122 3.73 11.45 10.46
N ARG A 123 3.57 12.76 10.69
CA ARG A 123 4.62 13.59 11.30
C ARG A 123 4.95 13.19 12.72
N ALA A 124 3.93 12.97 13.55
CA ALA A 124 4.11 12.56 14.93
C ALA A 124 4.83 11.21 15.02
N TRP A 125 4.45 10.24 14.17
CA TRP A 125 5.11 8.94 14.16
C TRP A 125 6.56 9.04 13.66
N ALA A 126 6.82 9.79 12.58
CA ALA A 126 8.17 9.98 12.04
C ALA A 126 9.09 10.66 13.06
N ALA A 127 8.62 11.69 13.76
CA ALA A 127 9.40 12.35 14.81
C ALA A 127 9.79 11.40 15.96
N ALA A 128 8.91 10.45 16.30
CA ALA A 128 9.15 9.50 17.38
C ALA A 128 9.98 8.27 16.96
N HIS A 129 9.86 7.81 15.72
CA HIS A 129 10.36 6.49 15.30
C HIS A 129 11.28 6.51 14.07
N ASP A 130 11.38 7.64 13.37
CA ASP A 130 12.20 7.79 12.16
C ASP A 130 12.90 9.17 12.12
N PRO A 131 13.71 9.53 13.15
CA PRO A 131 14.35 10.84 13.25
C PRO A 131 15.37 11.15 12.13
N GLY A 132 15.71 10.14 11.31
CA GLY A 132 16.60 10.27 10.15
C GLY A 132 15.85 10.38 8.81
N ALA A 133 14.52 10.47 8.82
CA ALA A 133 13.73 10.61 7.61
C ALA A 133 14.14 11.87 6.81
N PRO A 134 14.22 11.79 5.48
CA PRO A 134 14.55 12.95 4.63
C PRO A 134 13.46 14.03 4.63
N HIS A 135 12.28 13.69 5.15
CA HIS A 135 11.08 14.50 5.15
C HIS A 135 10.39 14.40 6.51
N PRO A 136 9.47 15.32 6.85
CA PRO A 136 8.77 15.29 8.13
C PRO A 136 7.73 14.16 8.23
N TRP A 137 7.67 13.23 7.28
CA TRP A 137 6.82 12.04 7.28
C TRP A 137 7.71 10.81 7.14
N PRO A 138 7.21 9.60 7.48
CA PRO A 138 8.09 8.45 7.64
C PRO A 138 8.57 7.91 6.32
N ARG A 139 9.79 7.36 6.36
CA ARG A 139 10.31 6.51 5.31
C ARG A 139 9.81 5.08 5.51
N PHE A 140 8.64 4.79 4.93
CA PHE A 140 7.98 3.50 5.14
C PHE A 140 8.86 2.28 4.78
N ASP A 141 8.81 1.23 5.59
CA ASP A 141 9.58 0.00 5.34
C ASP A 141 8.98 -0.82 4.20
N LEU A 142 7.67 -1.02 4.28
CA LEU A 142 6.90 -1.76 3.28
C LEU A 142 5.65 -1.00 2.91
N VAL A 143 5.48 -0.76 1.62
CA VAL A 143 4.26 -0.20 1.05
C VAL A 143 3.64 -1.24 0.13
N LEU A 144 2.44 -1.69 0.46
CA LEU A 144 1.63 -2.52 -0.42
C LEU A 144 0.73 -1.63 -1.28
N LEU A 145 0.68 -1.91 -2.57
CA LEU A 145 -0.15 -1.22 -3.54
C LEU A 145 -0.90 -2.23 -4.42
N GLY A 146 -2.17 -1.93 -4.73
CA GLY A 146 -2.92 -2.61 -5.77
C GLY A 146 -2.73 -1.94 -7.13
N LEU A 147 -3.29 -2.55 -8.17
CA LEU A 147 -3.37 -1.95 -9.51
C LEU A 147 -4.81 -1.97 -10.03
N GLY A 148 -5.33 -0.80 -10.40
CA GLY A 148 -6.54 -0.62 -11.18
C GLY A 148 -6.38 -1.10 -12.62
N GLU A 149 -7.47 -1.45 -13.30
CA GLU A 149 -7.41 -1.83 -14.73
C GLU A 149 -7.08 -0.62 -15.63
N ASP A 150 -7.35 0.58 -15.13
CA ASP A 150 -6.95 1.89 -15.68
C ASP A 150 -5.52 2.31 -15.27
N GLY A 151 -4.80 1.49 -14.53
CA GLY A 151 -3.44 1.79 -14.03
C GLY A 151 -3.39 2.71 -12.81
N HIS A 152 -4.53 2.99 -12.14
CA HIS A 152 -4.51 3.69 -10.85
C HIS A 152 -3.88 2.80 -9.76
N THR A 153 -3.38 3.45 -8.71
CA THR A 153 -2.90 2.80 -7.49
C THR A 153 -3.23 3.64 -6.28
N ALA A 154 -3.43 3.04 -5.10
CA ALA A 154 -4.05 3.72 -3.97
C ALA A 154 -5.33 4.44 -4.48
N SER A 155 -5.46 5.75 -4.24
CA SER A 155 -6.47 6.58 -4.92
C SER A 155 -5.86 7.64 -5.83
N LEU A 156 -4.73 7.31 -6.47
CA LEU A 156 -4.10 8.11 -7.49
C LEU A 156 -4.66 7.71 -8.86
N PHE A 157 -5.67 8.45 -9.33
CA PHE A 157 -6.30 8.28 -10.64
C PHE A 157 -5.64 9.15 -11.71
N PRO A 158 -5.87 8.90 -13.01
CA PRO A 158 -5.46 9.82 -14.06
C PRO A 158 -5.93 11.25 -13.74
N GLY A 159 -5.02 12.22 -13.84
CA GLY A 159 -5.26 13.62 -13.45
C GLY A 159 -5.24 13.92 -11.95
N SER A 160 -5.07 12.94 -11.05
CA SER A 160 -4.95 13.18 -9.61
C SER A 160 -3.66 13.94 -9.25
N PRO A 161 -3.63 14.68 -8.12
CA PRO A 161 -2.47 15.45 -7.69
C PRO A 161 -1.21 14.59 -7.52
N ALA A 162 -0.07 15.13 -7.93
CA ALA A 162 1.25 14.52 -7.70
C ALA A 162 2.09 15.27 -6.66
N ALA A 163 1.62 16.42 -6.17
CA ALA A 163 2.37 17.34 -5.32
C ALA A 163 1.43 18.07 -4.33
N GLY A 164 1.99 18.71 -3.31
CA GLY A 164 1.26 19.49 -2.31
C GLY A 164 1.39 18.99 -0.87
N GLY A 165 1.91 17.78 -0.68
CA GLY A 165 2.14 17.16 0.63
C GLY A 165 2.16 15.63 0.54
N PRO A 166 2.37 14.92 1.66
CA PRO A 166 2.39 13.45 1.69
C PRO A 166 0.98 12.84 1.58
N VAL A 167 -0.07 13.61 1.87
CA VAL A 167 -1.48 13.18 1.86
C VAL A 167 -2.31 14.14 1.00
N ALA A 168 -3.31 13.62 0.29
CA ALA A 168 -4.26 14.43 -0.48
C ALA A 168 -5.68 13.87 -0.44
N ALA A 169 -6.65 14.76 -0.56
CA ALA A 169 -8.03 14.41 -0.88
C ALA A 169 -8.20 14.26 -2.40
N VAL A 170 -8.93 13.23 -2.82
CA VAL A 170 -9.20 12.94 -4.24
C VAL A 170 -10.67 12.62 -4.43
N LYS A 171 -11.26 13.11 -5.52
CA LYS A 171 -12.57 12.67 -5.99
C LYS A 171 -12.36 11.49 -6.94
N ALA A 172 -13.00 10.37 -6.63
CA ALA A 172 -13.02 9.18 -7.46
C ALA A 172 -14.44 8.92 -7.98
N ASP A 173 -14.55 8.01 -8.93
CA ASP A 173 -15.81 7.36 -9.26
C ASP A 173 -15.83 5.95 -8.64
N TYR A 174 -16.95 5.59 -8.01
CA TYR A 174 -17.21 4.23 -7.57
C TYR A 174 -18.61 3.82 -7.99
N GLN A 175 -18.71 2.81 -8.85
CA GLN A 175 -19.99 2.30 -9.38
C GLN A 175 -20.85 3.39 -10.05
N GLY A 176 -20.23 4.35 -10.74
CA GLY A 176 -20.91 5.45 -11.43
C GLY A 176 -21.35 6.58 -10.51
N ARG A 177 -20.79 6.68 -9.30
CA ARG A 177 -21.09 7.74 -8.33
C ARG A 177 -19.80 8.38 -7.83
N PRO A 178 -19.77 9.72 -7.66
CA PRO A 178 -18.66 10.40 -7.01
C PRO A 178 -18.43 9.85 -5.59
N ALA A 179 -17.21 9.45 -5.31
CA ALA A 179 -16.77 8.97 -4.00
C ALA A 179 -15.53 9.78 -3.57
N GLY A 180 -15.61 10.38 -2.39
CA GLY A 180 -14.48 11.08 -1.79
C GLY A 180 -13.46 10.09 -1.21
N ARG A 181 -12.18 10.40 -1.37
CA ARG A 181 -11.07 9.58 -0.88
C ARG A 181 -9.97 10.43 -0.29
N VAL A 182 -9.22 9.83 0.61
CA VAL A 182 -7.94 10.34 1.11
C VAL A 182 -6.85 9.35 0.73
N THR A 183 -5.67 9.85 0.33
CA THR A 183 -4.60 9.01 -0.22
C THR A 183 -3.23 9.56 0.12
N LEU A 184 -2.27 8.66 0.28
CA LEU A 184 -0.87 9.00 0.17
C LEU A 184 -0.56 9.44 -1.26
N THR A 185 0.27 10.46 -1.40
CA THR A 185 0.72 10.98 -2.69
C THR A 185 1.98 10.25 -3.16
N PRO A 186 2.37 10.41 -4.45
CA PRO A 186 3.66 9.91 -4.91
C PRO A 186 4.86 10.41 -4.09
N LEU A 187 4.77 11.58 -3.42
CA LEU A 187 5.83 12.07 -2.56
C LEU A 187 6.10 11.10 -1.41
N ALA A 188 5.07 10.76 -0.63
CA ALA A 188 5.22 9.83 0.50
C ALA A 188 5.52 8.39 0.04
N LEU A 189 4.87 7.93 -1.02
CA LEU A 189 5.03 6.55 -1.51
C LEU A 189 6.44 6.30 -2.09
N ASN A 190 7.08 7.32 -2.66
CA ASN A 190 8.41 7.20 -3.25
C ASN A 190 9.56 7.28 -2.23
N ASP A 191 9.30 7.62 -0.97
CA ASP A 191 10.32 7.56 0.08
C ASP A 191 10.52 6.13 0.61
N ALA A 192 9.54 5.25 0.40
CA ALA A 192 9.55 3.90 0.95
C ALA A 192 10.81 3.09 0.60
N HIS A 193 11.28 2.29 1.56
CA HIS A 193 12.36 1.33 1.36
C HIS A 193 11.97 0.24 0.35
N HIS A 194 10.72 -0.24 0.41
CA HIS A 194 10.21 -1.26 -0.49
C HIS A 194 8.73 -1.03 -0.81
N VAL A 195 8.44 -0.81 -2.09
CA VAL A 195 7.08 -0.79 -2.64
C VAL A 195 6.79 -2.13 -3.32
N VAL A 196 5.65 -2.73 -3.00
CA VAL A 196 5.16 -3.96 -3.62
C VAL A 196 3.82 -3.69 -4.29
N PHE A 197 3.79 -3.82 -5.62
CA PHE A 197 2.55 -3.92 -6.38
C PHE A 197 2.08 -5.36 -6.36
N LEU A 198 0.85 -5.59 -5.88
CA LEU A 198 0.21 -6.90 -5.83
C LEU A 198 -0.97 -6.92 -6.81
N ALA A 199 -0.89 -7.73 -7.86
CA ALA A 199 -1.94 -7.84 -8.87
C ALA A 199 -2.24 -9.31 -9.20
N SER A 200 -3.53 -9.61 -9.32
CA SER A 200 -4.05 -10.95 -9.56
C SER A 200 -5.19 -10.90 -10.56
N GLY A 201 -5.30 -11.93 -11.39
CA GLY A 201 -6.37 -12.10 -12.36
C GLY A 201 -6.10 -11.46 -13.71
N SER A 202 -6.73 -12.03 -14.75
CA SER A 202 -6.54 -11.64 -16.14
C SER A 202 -6.95 -10.19 -16.43
N GLY A 203 -7.94 -9.65 -15.70
CA GLY A 203 -8.35 -8.24 -15.82
C GLY A 203 -7.22 -7.24 -15.54
N LYS A 204 -6.16 -7.67 -14.83
CA LYS A 204 -4.99 -6.82 -14.54
C LYS A 204 -3.89 -6.89 -15.59
N ALA A 205 -3.93 -7.86 -16.50
CA ALA A 205 -2.80 -8.17 -17.38
C ALA A 205 -2.41 -6.99 -18.28
N GLU A 206 -3.40 -6.32 -18.88
CA GLU A 206 -3.12 -5.17 -19.74
C GLU A 206 -2.58 -3.98 -18.94
N ALA A 207 -3.17 -3.68 -17.78
CA ALA A 207 -2.71 -2.61 -16.91
C ALA A 207 -1.27 -2.84 -16.42
N VAL A 208 -0.93 -4.08 -16.05
CA VAL A 208 0.42 -4.49 -15.66
C VAL A 208 1.40 -4.27 -16.81
N TYR A 209 1.08 -4.77 -18.01
CA TYR A 209 1.90 -4.60 -19.20
C TYR A 209 2.13 -3.13 -19.52
N ASN A 210 1.05 -2.36 -19.64
CA ASN A 210 1.10 -0.94 -19.97
C ASN A 210 1.93 -0.17 -18.94
N THR A 211 1.73 -0.45 -17.65
CA THR A 211 2.49 0.21 -16.58
C THR A 211 3.98 -0.10 -16.67
N LEU A 212 4.36 -1.36 -16.94
CA LEU A 212 5.75 -1.79 -16.94
C LEU A 212 6.52 -1.53 -18.25
N ARG A 213 5.81 -1.39 -19.37
CA ARG A 213 6.42 -1.38 -20.72
C ARG A 213 6.24 -0.07 -21.49
N THR A 214 5.44 0.87 -20.99
CA THR A 214 5.26 2.19 -21.61
C THR A 214 5.75 3.30 -20.68
N ASP A 215 5.73 4.56 -21.14
CA ASP A 215 6.01 5.74 -20.33
C ASP A 215 4.90 6.79 -20.56
N ASP A 216 3.82 6.67 -19.80
CA ASP A 216 2.60 7.47 -19.88
C ASP A 216 2.03 7.69 -18.46
N SER A 217 2.83 8.31 -17.61
CA SER A 217 2.49 8.50 -16.19
C SER A 217 1.30 9.43 -15.94
N LEU A 218 0.88 10.19 -16.95
CA LEU A 218 -0.34 10.99 -16.90
C LEU A 218 -1.58 10.10 -16.90
N ARG A 219 -1.60 9.11 -17.79
CA ARG A 219 -2.69 8.12 -17.91
C ARG A 219 -2.53 6.93 -16.95
N LEU A 220 -1.31 6.58 -16.55
CA LEU A 220 -0.99 5.42 -15.71
C LEU A 220 -0.33 5.87 -14.39
N PRO A 221 -1.11 6.31 -13.38
CA PRO A 221 -0.57 6.86 -12.14
C PRO A 221 0.38 5.92 -11.39
N ALA A 222 0.22 4.60 -11.50
CA ALA A 222 1.16 3.63 -10.94
C ALA A 222 2.61 3.84 -11.42
N GLN A 223 2.81 4.38 -12.63
CA GLN A 223 4.15 4.72 -13.14
C GLN A 223 4.80 5.89 -12.40
N ARG A 224 4.04 6.68 -11.61
CA ARG A 224 4.60 7.74 -10.76
C ARG A 224 5.27 7.19 -9.49
N ILE A 225 5.06 5.91 -9.19
CA ILE A 225 5.66 5.26 -8.03
C ILE A 225 7.00 4.65 -8.45
N ARG A 226 8.05 5.48 -8.33
CA ARG A 226 9.44 5.17 -8.65
C ARG A 226 10.36 5.65 -7.51
N PRO A 227 10.38 4.96 -6.35
CA PRO A 227 11.27 5.29 -5.24
C PRO A 227 12.73 5.42 -5.70
N ALA A 228 13.34 6.59 -5.47
CA ALA A 228 14.70 6.86 -5.95
C ALA A 228 15.76 6.07 -5.17
N ALA A 229 15.57 5.92 -3.85
CA ALA A 229 16.44 5.21 -2.94
C ALA A 229 15.80 3.92 -2.38
N GLY A 230 14.77 3.40 -3.04
CA GLY A 230 14.01 2.22 -2.64
C GLY A 230 13.97 1.13 -3.70
N ARG A 231 13.19 0.08 -3.43
CA ARG A 231 12.96 -1.02 -4.38
C ARG A 231 11.48 -1.10 -4.74
N VAL A 232 11.20 -1.42 -6.00
CA VAL A 232 9.85 -1.76 -6.46
C VAL A 232 9.81 -3.23 -6.85
N THR A 233 8.85 -3.97 -6.31
CA THR A 233 8.55 -5.35 -6.70
C THR A 233 7.13 -5.44 -7.22
N TRP A 234 6.97 -6.01 -8.41
CA TRP A 234 5.68 -6.42 -8.96
C TRP A 234 5.51 -7.90 -8.67
N LEU A 235 4.61 -8.21 -7.75
CA LEU A 235 4.27 -9.57 -7.39
C LEU A 235 2.92 -9.92 -8.00
N LEU A 236 2.96 -10.83 -8.96
CA LEU A 236 1.87 -11.12 -9.89
C LEU A 236 1.49 -12.59 -9.82
N ASP A 237 0.21 -12.92 -10.02
CA ASP A 237 -0.13 -14.28 -10.44
C ASP A 237 0.11 -14.46 -11.95
N ARG A 238 0.02 -15.72 -12.43
CA ARG A 238 0.21 -16.01 -13.86
C ARG A 238 -0.77 -15.26 -14.76
N ALA A 239 -2.01 -15.05 -14.31
CA ALA A 239 -3.04 -14.42 -15.10
C ALA A 239 -2.77 -12.92 -15.30
N ALA A 240 -2.35 -12.21 -14.24
CA ALA A 240 -1.95 -10.81 -14.28
C ALA A 240 -0.62 -10.60 -15.02
N ALA A 241 0.22 -11.63 -15.13
CA ALA A 241 1.46 -11.60 -15.89
C ALA A 241 1.33 -12.07 -17.34
N ALA A 242 0.14 -12.51 -17.79
CA ALA A 242 -0.03 -13.25 -19.05
C ALA A 242 0.39 -12.50 -20.32
N THR A 243 0.38 -11.17 -20.28
CA THR A 243 0.78 -10.27 -21.38
C THR A 243 2.27 -9.88 -21.33
N LEU A 244 2.97 -10.21 -20.24
CA LEU A 244 4.39 -9.92 -20.10
C LEU A 244 5.20 -10.98 -20.86
N ASP A 245 6.06 -10.51 -21.76
CA ASP A 245 7.12 -11.35 -22.31
C ASP A 245 8.23 -11.48 -21.26
N LEU A 246 8.13 -12.54 -20.44
CA LEU A 246 9.08 -12.88 -19.39
C LEU A 246 10.06 -13.94 -19.91
N PRO A 247 11.37 -13.79 -19.67
CA PRO A 247 12.33 -14.84 -20.00
C PRO A 247 11.94 -16.13 -19.28
N ARG A 248 11.94 -17.23 -20.04
CA ARG A 248 11.62 -18.58 -19.53
C ARG A 248 12.67 -19.08 -18.55
#